data_AF-A0A382E265-F1
#
_entry.id   AF-A0A382E265-F1
#
_cell.length_a   1.000
_cell.length_b   1.000
_cell.length_c   1.000
_cell.angle_alpha   90.00
_cell.angle_beta   90.00
_cell.angle_gamma   90.00
#
_symmetry.space_group_name_H-M   'P 1'
#
loop_
_entity.id
_entity.type
_entity.pdbx_description
1 polymer ?
#
loop_
_entity_poly.entity_id
_entity_poly.type
_entity_poly.pdbx_seq_one_letter_code
_entity_poly.pdbx_strand_id
1 'polypeptide(L)'
;MLLAAGLGERLKPLTDIWPKCLMPIGGRPLLEHWLQTLNESGIYRVLVNLHHHAPTVRKFLERPRFNDMVTSFYESELLGTAGTLKANKTFFQKKTTLLVHADNWCQCDFVDFLDFHINRRPDHCPITMMTFDSSTP
;
A
#
# COMPACT_ATOMS: atom_id res chain seq x y z
N MET A 1 -1.58 4.43 -3.44
CA MET A 1 -1.47 4.60 -1.98
C MET A 1 -1.38 3.22 -1.35
N LEU A 2 -0.40 3.02 -0.48
CA LEU A 2 -0.21 1.82 0.31
C LEU A 2 -0.69 2.07 1.74
N LEU A 3 -1.64 1.27 2.21
CA LEU A 3 -2.15 1.29 3.58
C LEU A 3 -1.24 0.44 4.47
N ALA A 4 -0.37 1.07 5.24
CA ALA A 4 0.68 0.41 6.04
C ALA A 4 0.60 0.70 7.54
N ALA A 5 -0.43 1.43 7.99
CA ALA A 5 -0.62 1.87 9.37
C ALA A 5 -1.19 0.82 10.35
N GLY A 6 -1.56 -0.37 9.87
CA GLY A 6 -2.27 -1.37 10.68
C GLY A 6 -1.49 -1.89 11.90
N LEU A 7 -2.20 -2.10 13.01
CA LEU A 7 -1.64 -2.61 14.28
C LEU A 7 -1.12 -4.05 14.18
N GLY A 8 -1.70 -4.85 13.28
CA GLY A 8 -1.28 -6.23 13.07
C GLY A 8 -1.58 -7.19 14.21
N GLU A 9 -2.61 -6.92 15.02
CA GLU A 9 -2.91 -7.63 16.28
C GLU A 9 -2.98 -9.16 16.17
N ARG A 10 -3.44 -9.68 15.03
CA ARG A 10 -3.53 -11.13 14.77
C ARG A 10 -2.16 -11.82 14.65
N LEU A 11 -1.09 -11.07 14.42
CA LEU A 11 0.27 -11.58 14.30
C LEU A 11 1.09 -11.36 15.58
N LYS A 12 0.46 -10.97 16.68
CA LYS A 12 1.14 -10.90 17.98
C LYS A 12 1.65 -12.29 18.39
N PRO A 13 2.82 -12.37 19.06
CA PRO A 13 3.61 -11.25 19.59
C PRO A 13 4.57 -10.60 18.59
N LEU A 14 4.65 -11.08 17.34
CA LEU A 14 5.63 -10.58 16.37
C LEU A 14 5.47 -9.07 16.12
N THR A 15 4.23 -8.60 16.06
CA THR A 15 3.92 -7.20 15.79
C THR A 15 4.07 -6.26 16.98
N ASP A 16 4.39 -6.79 18.16
CA ASP A 16 4.69 -5.96 19.33
C ASP A 16 6.02 -5.21 19.13
N ILE A 17 6.98 -5.82 18.44
CA ILE A 17 8.30 -5.25 18.19
C ILE A 17 8.60 -4.97 16.72
N TRP A 18 7.77 -5.46 15.79
CA TRP A 18 8.03 -5.33 14.35
C TRP A 18 6.79 -4.86 13.56
N PRO A 19 6.89 -3.88 12.64
CA PRO A 19 5.75 -3.44 11.84
C PRO A 19 5.28 -4.55 10.89
N LYS A 20 3.97 -4.81 10.84
CA LYS A 20 3.36 -5.82 9.96
C LYS A 20 3.76 -5.63 8.50
N CYS A 21 3.76 -4.39 8.02
CA CYS A 21 4.12 -4.05 6.64
C CYS A 21 5.60 -4.31 6.30
N LEU A 22 6.50 -4.47 7.29
CA LEU A 22 7.89 -4.84 7.03
C LEU A 22 8.20 -6.29 7.42
N MET A 23 7.20 -7.11 7.73
CA MET A 23 7.42 -8.53 7.99
C MET A 23 8.09 -9.17 6.76
N PRO A 24 9.12 -10.01 6.96
CA PRO A 24 9.87 -10.59 5.87
C PRO A 24 9.06 -11.69 5.19
N ILE A 25 8.90 -11.59 3.87
CA ILE A 25 8.39 -12.64 3.00
C ILE A 25 9.56 -13.09 2.12
N GLY A 26 10.01 -14.33 2.31
CA GLY A 26 11.20 -14.85 1.62
C GLY A 26 12.48 -14.05 1.92
N GLY A 27 12.62 -13.56 3.16
CA GLY A 27 13.78 -12.76 3.60
C GLY A 27 13.74 -11.28 3.20
N ARG A 28 12.68 -10.83 2.53
CA ARG A 28 12.53 -9.45 2.07
C ARG A 28 11.28 -8.78 2.67
N PRO A 29 11.35 -7.52 3.15
CA PRO A 29 10.19 -6.84 3.74
C PRO A 29 9.01 -6.74 2.77
N LEU A 30 7.80 -7.03 3.25
CA LEU A 30 6.57 -7.00 2.45
C LEU A 30 6.36 -5.67 1.71
N LEU A 31 6.56 -4.54 2.40
CA LEU A 31 6.46 -3.21 1.79
C LEU A 31 7.48 -3.00 0.66
N GLU A 32 8.64 -3.66 0.72
CA GLU A 32 9.64 -3.55 -0.34
C GLU A 32 9.18 -4.21 -1.64
N HIS A 33 8.52 -5.36 -1.53
CA HIS A 33 7.96 -6.04 -2.68
C HIS A 33 6.83 -5.22 -3.32
N TRP A 34 5.98 -4.58 -2.51
CA TRP A 34 4.98 -3.65 -3.03
C TRP A 34 5.61 -2.47 -3.77
N LEU A 35 6.62 -1.83 -3.18
CA LEU A 35 7.29 -0.69 -3.81
C LEU A 35 8.00 -1.09 -5.11
N GLN A 36 8.64 -2.26 -5.17
CA GLN A 36 9.21 -2.77 -6.42
C GLN A 36 8.12 -3.03 -7.46
N THR A 37 7.05 -3.72 -7.09
CA THR A 37 5.95 -4.05 -8.01
C THR A 37 5.33 -2.80 -8.62
N LEU A 38 5.10 -1.77 -7.79
CA LEU A 38 4.59 -0.48 -8.25
C LEU A 38 5.57 0.22 -9.20
N ASN A 39 6.87 0.19 -8.89
CA ASN A 39 7.90 0.78 -9.74
C ASN A 39 7.97 0.08 -11.11
N GLU A 40 7.96 -1.24 -11.13
CA GLU A 40 7.94 -2.05 -12.36
C GLU A 40 6.66 -1.85 -13.17
N SER A 41 5.54 -1.52 -12.51
CA SER A 41 4.27 -1.17 -13.13
C SER A 41 4.18 0.29 -13.60
N GLY A 42 5.27 1.06 -13.50
CA GLY A 42 5.33 2.47 -13.92
C GLY A 42 4.67 3.46 -12.95
N ILE A 43 4.39 3.07 -11.70
CA ILE A 43 3.82 3.94 -10.67
C ILE A 43 4.95 4.51 -9.82
N TYR A 44 5.29 5.79 -10.07
CA TYR A 44 6.38 6.47 -9.36
C TYR A 44 5.92 7.49 -8.31
N ARG A 45 4.61 7.62 -8.05
CA ARG A 45 4.07 8.51 -7.01
C ARG A 45 3.30 7.70 -5.98
N VAL A 46 3.98 7.30 -4.91
CA VAL A 46 3.43 6.42 -3.89
C VAL A 46 3.31 7.16 -2.57
N LEU A 47 2.10 7.19 -2.03
CA LEU A 47 1.86 7.60 -0.64
C LEU A 47 1.74 6.37 0.25
N VAL A 48 2.47 6.36 1.37
CA VAL A 48 2.40 5.31 2.41
C VAL A 48 1.96 5.94 3.73
N ASN A 49 0.86 5.48 4.32
CA ASN A 49 0.46 5.96 5.64
C ASN A 49 1.15 5.16 6.77
N LEU A 50 1.50 5.84 7.85
CA LEU A 50 2.25 5.33 8.98
C LEU A 50 1.48 5.57 10.28
N HIS A 51 1.49 4.60 11.19
CA HIS A 51 0.95 4.77 12.54
C HIS A 51 1.73 3.89 13.53
N HIS A 52 1.42 2.59 13.58
CA HIS A 52 2.14 1.63 14.43
C HIS A 52 3.59 1.48 13.96
N HIS A 53 4.55 1.56 14.89
CA HIS A 53 5.99 1.53 14.59
C HIS A 53 6.44 2.54 13.52
N ALA A 54 5.77 3.70 13.43
CA ALA A 54 6.03 4.71 12.40
C ALA A 54 7.52 5.12 12.26
N PRO A 55 8.33 5.27 13.33
CA PRO A 55 9.76 5.58 13.18
C PRO A 55 10.53 4.51 12.39
N THR A 56 10.24 3.24 12.64
CA THR A 56 10.88 2.10 11.93
C THR A 56 10.50 2.09 10.46
N VAL A 57 9.22 2.27 10.14
CA VAL A 57 8.74 2.30 8.75
C VAL A 57 9.26 3.54 8.01
N ARG A 58 9.31 4.70 8.67
CA ARG A 58 9.88 5.92 8.11
C ARG A 58 11.35 5.73 7.75
N LYS A 59 12.16 5.20 8.66
CA LYS A 59 13.58 4.90 8.41
C LYS A 59 13.77 3.95 7.23
N PHE A 60 12.89 2.97 7.08
CA PHE A 60 12.89 2.07 5.92
C PHE A 60 12.58 2.79 4.60
N LEU A 61 11.67 3.77 4.62
CA LEU A 61 11.28 4.56 3.44
C LEU A 61 12.31 5.64 3.06
N GLU A 62 13.14 6.09 4.00
CA GLU A 62 14.25 7.05 3.74
C GLU A 62 15.46 6.43 3.01
N ARG A 63 15.41 5.13 2.68
CA ARG A 63 16.47 4.48 1.90
C ARG A 63 16.53 5.11 0.50
N PRO A 64 17.72 5.45 -0.04
CA PRO A 64 17.86 6.27 -1.26
C PRO A 64 17.05 5.83 -2.47
N ARG A 65 16.84 4.52 -2.65
CA ARG A 65 16.05 3.95 -3.75
C ARG A 65 14.57 4.36 -3.78
N PHE A 66 14.04 4.96 -2.71
CA PHE A 66 12.64 5.38 -2.63
C PHE A 66 12.45 6.91 -2.60
N ASN A 67 13.53 7.68 -2.50
CA ASN A 67 13.47 9.12 -2.25
C ASN A 67 12.64 9.88 -3.32
N ASP A 68 12.76 9.47 -4.58
CA ASP A 68 12.06 10.13 -5.70
C ASP A 68 10.66 9.56 -5.96
N MET A 69 10.28 8.49 -5.26
CA MET A 69 9.06 7.73 -5.52
C MET A 69 8.03 7.79 -4.39
N VAL A 70 8.49 7.84 -3.14
CA VAL A 70 7.66 7.60 -1.97
C VAL A 70 7.54 8.84 -1.09
N THR A 71 6.30 9.15 -0.70
CA THR A 71 5.98 10.09 0.37
C THR A 71 5.31 9.34 1.52
N SER A 72 5.74 9.62 2.76
CA SER A 72 5.09 9.07 3.95
C SER A 72 4.11 10.06 4.58
N PHE A 73 2.97 9.57 5.06
CA PHE A 73 1.98 10.36 5.83
C PHE A 73 1.80 9.73 7.21
N TYR A 74 2.04 10.48 8.29
CA TYR A 74 1.85 9.97 9.65
C TYR A 74 0.44 10.26 10.15
N GLU A 75 -0.20 9.24 10.71
CA GLU A 75 -1.49 9.30 11.37
C GLU A 75 -1.28 9.26 12.89
N SER A 76 -1.68 10.32 13.61
CA SER A 76 -1.67 10.31 15.08
C SER A 76 -2.70 9.34 15.66
N GLU A 77 -3.79 9.13 14.94
CA GLU A 77 -4.87 8.19 15.25
C GLU A 77 -5.24 7.45 13.96
N LEU A 78 -5.63 6.18 14.07
CA LEU A 78 -6.03 5.39 12.90
C LEU A 78 -7.30 5.97 12.28
N LEU A 79 -7.19 6.48 11.05
CA LEU A 79 -8.30 7.10 10.34
C LEU A 79 -9.21 6.08 9.63
N GLY A 80 -8.76 4.82 9.56
CA GLY A 80 -9.34 3.79 8.72
C GLY A 80 -9.18 4.10 7.22
N THR A 81 -9.50 3.14 6.36
CA THR A 81 -9.25 3.25 4.91
C THR A 81 -9.84 4.51 4.28
N ALA A 82 -11.13 4.78 4.51
CA ALA A 82 -11.81 5.94 3.92
C ALA A 82 -11.34 7.27 4.54
N GLY A 83 -11.06 7.29 5.85
CA GLY A 83 -10.56 8.47 6.53
C GLY A 83 -9.17 8.86 6.03
N THR A 84 -8.28 7.90 5.82
CA THR A 84 -6.95 8.18 5.27
C THR A 84 -7.02 8.72 3.84
N LEU A 85 -7.87 8.14 2.98
CA LEU A 85 -8.12 8.67 1.63
C LEU A 85 -8.59 10.12 1.68
N LYS A 86 -9.56 10.43 2.54
CA LYS A 86 -10.10 11.78 2.69
C LYS A 86 -9.05 12.77 3.17
N ALA A 87 -8.24 12.39 4.16
CA ALA A 87 -7.16 13.20 4.70
C ALA A 87 -6.09 13.53 3.64
N ASN A 88 -5.85 12.61 2.71
CA ASN A 88 -4.82 12.73 1.69
C ASN A 88 -5.35 13.09 0.29
N LYS A 89 -6.59 13.59 0.18
CA LYS A 89 -7.25 13.88 -1.10
C LYS A 89 -6.43 14.76 -2.05
N THR A 90 -5.64 15.68 -1.50
CA THR A 90 -4.82 16.63 -2.27
C THR A 90 -3.65 15.94 -2.96
N PHE A 91 -3.09 14.87 -2.38
CA PHE A 91 -2.00 14.09 -2.97
C PHE A 91 -2.42 13.48 -4.32
N PHE A 92 -3.67 13.00 -4.41
CA PHE A 92 -4.21 12.31 -5.58
C PHE A 92 -4.51 13.22 -6.77
N GLN A 93 -4.65 14.55 -6.56
CA GLN A 93 -4.85 15.54 -7.63
C GLN A 93 -5.99 15.19 -8.60
N LYS A 94 -7.07 14.56 -8.11
CA LYS A 94 -8.21 14.06 -8.92
C LYS A 94 -7.80 13.08 -10.02
N LYS A 95 -6.68 12.38 -9.86
CA LYS A 95 -6.23 11.32 -10.78
C LYS A 95 -6.70 9.95 -10.30
N THR A 96 -6.78 9.02 -11.25
CA THR A 96 -6.89 7.58 -10.96
C THR A 96 -5.90 7.18 -9.88
N THR A 97 -6.38 6.49 -8.85
CA THR A 97 -5.58 6.14 -7.69
C THR A 97 -5.73 4.65 -7.40
N LEU A 98 -4.60 3.94 -7.39
CA LEU A 98 -4.52 2.57 -6.89
C LEU A 98 -4.45 2.60 -5.35
N LEU A 99 -5.32 1.86 -4.69
CA LEU A 99 -5.31 1.67 -3.23
C LEU A 99 -4.98 0.22 -2.91
N VAL A 100 -4.02 0.02 -2.01
CA VAL A 100 -3.53 -1.32 -1.66
C VAL A 100 -3.40 -1.43 -0.14
N HIS A 101 -3.88 -2.54 0.41
CA HIS A 101 -3.55 -2.96 1.77
C HIS A 101 -2.14 -3.55 1.77
N ALA A 102 -1.17 -2.82 2.34
CA ALA A 102 0.26 -3.13 2.24
C ALA A 102 0.69 -4.33 3.09
N ASP A 103 -0.27 -4.96 3.78
CA ASP A 103 -0.12 -6.18 4.55
C ASP A 103 -0.66 -7.43 3.83
N ASN A 104 -1.15 -7.27 2.59
CA ASN A 104 -1.45 -8.38 1.69
C ASN A 104 -0.27 -8.66 0.78
N TRP A 105 0.08 -9.93 0.58
CA TRP A 105 0.97 -10.34 -0.50
C TRP A 105 0.14 -10.55 -1.77
N CYS A 106 0.57 -10.00 -2.90
CA CYS A 106 -0.08 -10.23 -4.19
C CYS A 106 0.96 -10.29 -5.31
N GLN A 107 0.85 -11.30 -6.17
CA GLN A 107 1.58 -11.41 -7.43
C GLN A 107 0.55 -11.51 -8.55
N CYS A 108 0.41 -10.44 -9.32
CA CYS A 108 -0.50 -10.36 -10.44
C CYS A 108 0.05 -9.39 -11.48
N ASP A 109 -0.58 -9.37 -12.65
CA ASP A 109 -0.29 -8.39 -13.69
C ASP A 109 -0.97 -7.05 -13.36
N PHE A 110 -0.25 -6.18 -12.67
CA PHE A 110 -0.74 -4.85 -12.34
C PHE A 110 -0.86 -3.94 -13.57
N VAL A 111 -0.07 -4.19 -14.62
CA VAL A 111 -0.15 -3.39 -15.85
C VAL A 111 -1.48 -3.65 -16.55
N ASP A 112 -1.84 -4.92 -16.73
CA ASP A 112 -3.15 -5.31 -17.28
C ASP A 112 -4.32 -4.85 -16.38
N PHE A 113 -4.20 -4.98 -15.05
CA PHE A 113 -5.23 -4.51 -14.13
C PHE A 113 -5.47 -2.99 -14.24
N LEU A 114 -4.40 -2.21 -14.35
CA LEU A 114 -4.48 -0.76 -14.51
C LEU A 114 -5.01 -0.38 -15.89
N ASP A 115 -4.55 -1.05 -16.95
CA ASP A 115 -5.07 -0.86 -18.31
C ASP A 115 -6.58 -1.11 -18.35
N PHE A 116 -7.03 -2.22 -17.77
CA PHE A 116 -8.45 -2.53 -17.66
C PHE A 116 -9.20 -1.40 -16.96
N HIS A 117 -8.70 -0.94 -15.81
CA HIS A 117 -9.35 0.14 -15.07
C HIS A 117 -9.42 1.43 -15.89
N ILE A 118 -8.37 1.79 -16.63
CA ILE A 118 -8.27 3.07 -17.34
C ILE A 118 -9.03 3.05 -18.67
N ASN A 119 -8.91 1.97 -19.44
CA ASN A 119 -9.30 1.92 -20.84
C ASN A 119 -10.52 1.04 -21.13
N ARG A 120 -10.89 0.11 -20.23
CA ARG A 120 -11.90 -0.92 -20.53
C ARG A 120 -13.06 -0.97 -19.54
N ARG A 121 -12.88 -0.45 -18.33
CA ARG A 121 -13.90 -0.44 -17.28
C ARG A 121 -15.14 0.35 -17.77
N PRO A 122 -16.37 -0.13 -17.52
CA PRO A 122 -17.57 0.65 -17.83
C PRO A 122 -17.56 2.02 -17.14
N ASP A 123 -17.98 3.07 -17.85
CA ASP A 123 -17.91 4.46 -17.38
C ASP A 123 -18.66 4.71 -16.06
N HIS A 124 -19.73 3.97 -15.82
CA HIS A 124 -20.55 4.08 -14.61
C HIS A 124 -19.93 3.38 -13.39
N CYS A 125 -18.89 2.57 -13.56
CA CYS A 125 -18.18 1.93 -12.46
C CYS A 125 -17.06 2.88 -11.99
N PRO A 126 -17.06 3.35 -10.73
CA PRO A 126 -16.00 4.24 -10.25
C PRO A 126 -14.75 3.48 -9.78
N ILE A 127 -14.88 2.18 -9.50
CA ILE A 127 -13.83 1.37 -8.86
C ILE A 127 -13.72 0.04 -9.62
N THR A 128 -12.48 -0.39 -9.85
CA THR A 128 -12.15 -1.79 -10.20
C THR A 128 -11.53 -2.42 -8.96
N MET A 129 -12.02 -3.58 -8.54
CA MET A 129 -11.52 -4.30 -7.38
C MET A 129 -10.87 -5.60 -7.83
N MET A 130 -9.66 -5.85 -7.36
CA MET A 130 -9.01 -7.14 -7.52
C MET A 130 -9.50 -8.07 -6.42
N THR A 131 -10.06 -9.21 -6.83
CA THR A 131 -10.52 -10.26 -5.93
C THR A 131 -9.70 -11.52 -6.16
N PHE A 132 -9.68 -12.40 -5.17
CA PHE A 132 -9.11 -13.73 -5.29
C PHE A 132 -10.09 -14.73 -4.68
N ASP A 133 -10.10 -15.94 -5.23
CA ASP A 133 -10.81 -17.05 -4.63
C ASP A 133 -9.83 -17.88 -3.80
N SER A 134 -10.23 -18.23 -2.58
CA SER A 134 -9.50 -19.16 -1.73
C SER A 134 -10.46 -20.23 -1.22
N SER A 135 -10.08 -21.50 -1.37
CA SER A 135 -10.79 -22.62 -0.76
C SER A 135 -10.62 -22.69 0.76
N THR A 136 -9.68 -21.91 1.33
CA THR A 136 -9.36 -21.87 2.75
C THR A 136 -9.14 -20.41 3.18
N PRO A 137 -10.18 -19.72 3.71
CA PRO A 137 -10.11 -18.32 4.13
C PRO A 137 -9.37 -18.10 5.45
#